data_AF-A0A1Q8W4F3-F1
#
_entry.id   AF-A0A1Q8W4F3-F1
#
_cell.length_a   1.000
_cell.length_b   1.000
_cell.length_c   1.000
_cell.angle_alpha   90.00
_cell.angle_beta   90.00
_cell.angle_gamma   90.00
#
_symmetry.space_group_name_H-M   'P 1'
#
loop_
_entity.id
_entity.type
_entity.pdbx_description
1 polymer ?
#
loop_
_entity_poly.entity_id
_entity_poly.type
_entity_poly.pdbx_seq_one_letter_code
_entity_poly.pdbx_strand_id
1 'polypeptide(L)'
;PNLARSLKKLAKLLCDAERTDEALDAARKATALYRSFTHKHPSTFSRDLADALDTYANILERSGNTKEAAHIRQERDEVLKRIEEMEAGDN
;
A
#
# COMPACT_ATOMS: atom_id res chain seq x y z
N PRO A 1 -10.08 7.90 -5.45
CA PRO A 1 -9.79 6.45 -5.47
C PRO A 1 -9.29 5.88 -6.82
N ASN A 2 -9.89 6.25 -7.96
CA ASN A 2 -9.53 5.67 -9.26
C ASN A 2 -8.05 5.88 -9.64
N LEU A 3 -7.50 7.08 -9.38
CA LEU A 3 -6.08 7.38 -9.63
C LEU A 3 -5.14 6.48 -8.80
N ALA A 4 -5.40 6.33 -7.50
CA ALA A 4 -4.58 5.50 -6.62
C ALA A 4 -4.59 4.03 -7.05
N ARG A 5 -5.76 3.53 -7.46
CA ARG A 5 -5.92 2.16 -7.98
C ARG A 5 -5.16 1.96 -9.30
N SER A 6 -5.19 2.94 -10.19
CA SER A 6 -4.43 2.91 -11.45
C SER A 6 -2.92 2.93 -11.19
N LEU A 7 -2.44 3.75 -10.24
CA LEU A 7 -1.03 3.79 -9.85
C LEU A 7 -0.57 2.47 -9.20
N LYS A 8 -1.40 1.85 -8.34
CA LYS A 8 -1.11 0.51 -7.78
C LYS A 8 -0.94 -0.53 -8.90
N LYS A 9 -1.83 -0.50 -9.90
CA LYS A 9 -1.73 -1.40 -11.07
C LYS A 9 -0.48 -1.12 -11.89
N LEU A 10 -0.18 0.14 -12.14
CA LEU A 10 1.02 0.55 -12.87
C LEU A 10 2.29 0.09 -12.16
N ALA A 11 2.35 0.21 -10.83
CA ALA A 11 3.47 -0.26 -10.03
C ALA A 11 3.72 -1.77 -10.21
N LYS A 12 2.65 -2.58 -10.21
CA LYS A 12 2.77 -4.03 -10.46
C LYS A 12 3.32 -4.32 -11.87
N LEU A 13 2.75 -3.67 -12.89
CA LEU A 13 3.19 -3.84 -14.28
C LEU A 13 4.65 -3.43 -14.48
N LEU A 14 5.07 -2.32 -13.87
CA LEU A 14 6.46 -1.85 -13.92
C LEU A 14 7.41 -2.81 -13.20
N CYS A 15 6.97 -3.36 -12.06
CA CYS A 15 7.73 -4.35 -11.31
C CYS A 15 7.93 -5.64 -12.12
N ASP A 16 6.90 -6.11 -12.82
CA ASP A 16 6.98 -7.29 -13.69
C ASP A 16 7.80 -7.02 -14.96
N ALA A 17 7.92 -5.76 -15.38
CA ALA A 17 8.80 -5.32 -16.45
C ALA A 17 10.24 -5.02 -15.98
N GLU A 18 10.60 -5.42 -14.74
CA GLU A 18 11.92 -5.19 -14.13
C GLU A 18 12.31 -3.71 -14.00
N ARG A 19 11.34 -2.78 -14.10
CA ARG A 19 11.52 -1.33 -13.92
C ARG A 19 11.25 -0.94 -12.48
N THR A 20 12.06 -1.45 -11.58
CA THR A 20 11.86 -1.39 -10.13
C THR A 20 11.80 0.04 -9.59
N ASP A 21 12.64 0.96 -10.05
CA ASP A 21 12.62 2.37 -9.61
C ASP A 21 11.30 3.09 -9.90
N GLU A 22 10.76 2.89 -11.11
CA GLU A 22 9.48 3.48 -11.50
C GLU A 22 8.31 2.80 -10.79
N ALA A 23 8.43 1.49 -10.55
CA ALA A 23 7.46 0.75 -9.75
C ALA A 23 7.39 1.28 -8.32
N LEU A 24 8.54 1.61 -7.71
CA LEU A 24 8.63 2.20 -6.37
C LEU A 24 7.97 3.58 -6.33
N ASP A 25 8.26 4.45 -7.31
CA ASP A 25 7.63 5.78 -7.38
C ASP A 25 6.10 5.67 -7.54
N ALA A 26 5.62 4.78 -8.42
CA ALA A 26 4.20 4.55 -8.61
C ALA A 26 3.51 3.99 -7.35
N ALA A 27 4.14 3.03 -6.66
CA ALA A 27 3.65 2.44 -5.41
C ALA A 27 3.62 3.47 -4.27
N ARG A 28 4.66 4.31 -4.15
CA ARG A 28 4.73 5.40 -3.17
C ARG A 28 3.63 6.44 -3.40
N LYS A 29 3.36 6.82 -4.65
CA LYS A 29 2.26 7.74 -4.99
C LYS A 29 0.90 7.11 -4.68
N ALA A 30 0.72 5.82 -4.99
CA ALA A 30 -0.52 5.10 -4.67
C ALA A 30 -0.78 5.06 -3.16
N THR A 31 0.22 4.69 -2.35
CA THR A 31 0.09 4.63 -0.88
C THR A 31 -0.19 6.01 -0.28
N ALA A 32 0.47 7.07 -0.73
CA ALA A 32 0.20 8.44 -0.26
C ALA A 32 -1.25 8.89 -0.54
N LEU A 33 -1.79 8.55 -1.72
CA LEU A 33 -3.19 8.84 -2.05
C LEU A 33 -4.14 8.02 -1.18
N TYR A 34 -3.87 6.72 -0.99
CA TYR A 34 -4.69 5.88 -0.12
C TYR A 34 -4.67 6.35 1.34
N ARG A 35 -3.52 6.78 1.89
CA ARG A 35 -3.46 7.40 3.23
C ARG A 35 -4.36 8.63 3.33
N SER A 36 -4.34 9.49 2.31
CA SER A 36 -5.21 10.67 2.26
C SER A 36 -6.69 10.30 2.22
N PHE A 37 -7.06 9.20 1.55
CA PHE A 37 -8.43 8.69 1.53
C PHE A 37 -8.82 8.02 2.85
N THR A 38 -7.94 7.24 3.46
CA THR A 38 -8.14 6.61 4.78
C THR A 38 -8.36 7.65 5.87
N HIS A 39 -7.71 8.81 5.78
CA HIS A 39 -7.97 9.90 6.72
C HIS A 39 -9.42 10.43 6.65
N LYS A 40 -10.04 10.41 5.46
CA LYS A 40 -11.42 10.88 5.26
C LYS A 40 -12.46 9.78 5.47
N HIS A 41 -12.17 8.57 4.99
CA HIS A 41 -13.07 7.42 5.08
C HIS A 41 -12.25 6.16 5.45
N PRO A 42 -11.87 6.02 6.73
CA PRO A 42 -11.01 4.94 7.17
C PRO A 42 -11.63 3.56 6.93
N SER A 43 -12.92 3.37 7.21
CA SER A 43 -13.59 2.07 7.02
C SER A 43 -13.63 1.61 5.55
N THR A 44 -13.64 2.54 4.59
CA THR A 44 -13.71 2.19 3.16
C THR A 44 -12.33 1.95 2.54
N PHE A 45 -11.33 2.75 2.91
CA PHE A 45 -10.03 2.76 2.22
C PHE A 45 -8.89 2.08 2.98
N SER A 46 -9.08 1.68 4.25
CA SER A 46 -8.01 1.02 5.01
C SER A 46 -7.57 -0.29 4.36
N ARG A 47 -8.51 -1.10 3.84
CA ARG A 47 -8.16 -2.36 3.15
C ARG A 47 -7.41 -2.10 1.84
N ASP A 48 -7.83 -1.10 1.07
CA ASP A 48 -7.12 -0.66 -0.13
C ASP A 48 -5.70 -0.13 0.18
N LEU A 49 -5.53 0.57 1.30
CA LEU A 49 -4.24 1.05 1.77
C LEU A 49 -3.31 -0.10 2.13
N ALA A 50 -3.80 -1.10 2.88
CA ALA A 50 -3.03 -2.30 3.23
C ALA A 50 -2.53 -3.03 1.96
N ASP A 51 -3.41 -3.20 0.97
CA ASP A 51 -3.09 -3.75 -0.34
C ASP A 51 -1.99 -3.00 -1.09
N ALA A 52 -2.02 -1.66 -1.01
CA ALA A 52 -1.04 -0.80 -1.66
C ALA A 52 0.32 -0.88 -0.94
N LEU A 53 0.33 -0.95 0.40
CA LEU A 53 1.52 -1.15 1.20
C LEU A 53 2.16 -2.52 0.93
N ASP A 54 1.36 -3.59 0.81
CA ASP A 54 1.88 -4.91 0.45
C ASP A 54 2.55 -4.91 -0.93
N THR A 55 1.90 -4.28 -1.92
CA THR A 55 2.49 -4.09 -3.24
C THR A 55 3.80 -3.33 -3.17
N TYR A 56 3.87 -2.27 -2.36
CA TYR A 56 5.08 -1.46 -2.21
C TYR A 56 6.22 -2.25 -1.56
N ALA A 57 5.93 -3.01 -0.49
CA ALA A 57 6.91 -3.88 0.16
C ALA A 57 7.48 -4.94 -0.79
N ASN A 58 6.63 -5.58 -1.60
CA ASN A 58 7.07 -6.60 -2.56
C ASN A 58 8.00 -6.01 -3.63
N ILE A 59 7.76 -4.76 -4.06
CA ILE A 59 8.65 -4.05 -4.99
C ILE A 59 9.98 -3.71 -4.31
N LEU A 60 9.97 -3.26 -3.06
CA LEU A 60 11.18 -2.98 -2.27
C LEU A 60 12.04 -4.22 -2.05
N GLU A 61 11.43 -5.39 -1.80
CA GLU A 61 12.16 -6.66 -1.72
C GLU A 61 12.82 -7.01 -3.05
N ARG A 62 12.10 -6.84 -4.16
CA ARG A 62 12.65 -7.05 -5.51
C ARG A 62 13.80 -6.09 -5.84
N SER A 63 13.78 -4.86 -5.31
CA SER A 63 14.89 -3.91 -5.47
C SER A 63 16.05 -4.15 -4.48
N GLY A 64 15.97 -5.19 -3.63
CA GLY A 64 16.97 -5.50 -2.61
C GLY A 64 16.90 -4.64 -1.34
N ASN A 65 15.90 -3.77 -1.21
CA ASN A 65 15.72 -2.90 -0.05
C ASN A 65 14.84 -3.56 1.02
N THR A 66 15.32 -4.66 1.57
CA THR A 66 14.59 -5.51 2.53
C THR A 66 14.30 -4.81 3.85
N LYS A 67 15.15 -3.87 4.29
CA LYS A 67 14.91 -3.08 5.50
C LYS A 67 13.69 -2.19 5.36
N GLU A 68 13.61 -1.44 4.25
CA GLU A 68 12.46 -0.59 3.97
C GLU A 68 11.20 -1.44 3.75
N ALA A 69 11.32 -2.58 3.06
CA ALA A 69 10.20 -3.49 2.87
C ALA A 69 9.61 -3.99 4.21
N ALA A 70 10.46 -4.33 5.18
CA ALA A 70 10.02 -4.74 6.52
C ALA A 70 9.28 -3.62 7.25
N HIS A 71 9.77 -2.37 7.15
CA HIS A 71 9.07 -1.21 7.70
C HIS A 71 7.68 -1.03 7.07
N ILE A 72 7.59 -1.11 5.74
CA ILE A 72 6.30 -0.99 5.04
C ILE A 72 5.34 -2.13 5.40
N ARG A 73 5.83 -3.36 5.61
CA ARG A 73 5.01 -4.47 6.10
C ARG A 73 4.49 -4.23 7.51
N GLN A 74 5.32 -3.70 8.40
CA GLN A 74 4.88 -3.31 9.75
C GLN A 74 3.75 -2.28 9.67
N GLU A 75 3.89 -1.24 8.85
CA GLU A 75 2.82 -0.26 8.65
C GLU A 75 1.54 -0.89 8.09
N ARG A 76 1.66 -1.87 7.19
CA ARG A 76 0.50 -2.61 6.67
C ARG A 76 -0.21 -3.38 7.79
N ASP A 77 0.54 -4.02 8.68
CA ASP A 77 -0.02 -4.79 9.80
C ASP A 77 -0.72 -3.88 10.81
N GLU A 78 -0.17 -2.68 11.06
CA GLU A 78 -0.84 -1.67 11.87
C GLU A 78 -2.17 -1.21 11.25
N VAL A 79 -2.23 -1.06 9.92
CA VAL A 79 -3.47 -0.74 9.21
C VAL A 79 -4.48 -1.88 9.32
N LEU A 80 -4.06 -3.14 9.16
CA LEU A 80 -4.94 -4.31 9.30
C LEU A 80 -5.49 -4.43 10.72
N LYS A 81 -4.64 -4.27 11.74
CA LYS A 81 -5.07 -4.27 13.14
C LYS A 81 -6.12 -3.20 13.40
N ARG A 82 -5.94 -2.00 12.85
CA ARG A 82 -6.93 -0.92 12.99
C ARG A 82 -8.26 -1.25 12.32
N ILE A 83 -8.25 -2.00 11.20
CA ILE A 83 -9.49 -2.48 10.55
C ILE A 83 -10.22 -3.43 11.49
N GLU A 84 -9.52 -4.40 12.09
CA GLU A 84 -10.11 -5.36 13.02
C GLU A 84 -10.70 -4.66 14.25
N GLU A 85 -10.00 -3.66 14.81
CA GLU A 85 -10.50 -2.84 15.93
C GLU A 85 -11.75 -2.04 15.56
N MET A 86 -11.83 -1.51 14.33
CA MET A 86 -13.03 -0.82 13.83
C MET A 86 -14.20 -1.77 13.60
N GLU A 87 -13.95 -2.96 13.04
CA GLU A 87 -14.97 -3.99 12.80
C GLU A 87 -15.48 -4.60 14.12
N ALA A 88 -14.64 -4.73 15.14
CA ALA A 88 -15.01 -5.28 16.45
C ALA A 88 -15.81 -4.30 17.33
N GLY A 89 -15.71 -2.98 17.10
CA GLY A 89 -16.44 -1.96 17.84
C GLY A 89 -17.85 -1.68 17.33
N ASP A 90 -18.19 -2.14 16.12
CA ASP A 90 -19.48 -1.95 15.46
C ASP A 90 -20.48 -3.11 15.71
N ASN A 91 -20.15 -4.06 16.60
CA ASN A 91 -20.98 -5.24 16.95
C ASN A 91 -21.34 -5.28 18.44
#